data_AF-A0A257NI68-F1
#
_entry.id   AF-A0A257NI68-F1
#
_cell.length_a   1.000
_cell.length_b   1.000
_cell.length_c   1.000
_cell.angle_alpha   90.00
_cell.angle_beta   90.00
_cell.angle_gamma   90.00
#
_symmetry.space_group_name_H-M   'P 1'
#
loop_
_entity.id
_entity.type
_entity.pdbx_description
1 polymer ?
#
loop_
_entity_poly.entity_id
_entity_poly.type
_entity_poly.pdbx_seq_one_letter_code
_entity_poly.pdbx_strand_id
1 'polypeptide(L)'
;GLPLAVDLANDPFFGRASQMMSQGQLAKELKYEIVATIAHETPNAISSANYHEDHFGASFNITAGSEVAHSACFAVGLERTALALFRRHGANLTEWPAEVVERLGI
;
A
#
# COMPACT_ATOMS: atom_id res chain seq x y z
N GLY A 1 -9.04 -9.25 10.91
CA GLY A 1 -8.98 -8.48 12.17
C GLY A 1 -9.27 -6.99 12.01
N LEU A 2 -8.90 -6.36 10.89
CA LEU A 2 -9.03 -4.91 10.68
C LEU A 2 -10.22 -4.54 9.77
N PRO A 3 -10.93 -3.43 10.04
CA PRO A 3 -11.75 -2.77 9.03
C PRO A 3 -10.82 -2.09 8.02
N LEU A 4 -10.96 -2.45 6.74
CA LEU A 4 -10.10 -1.95 5.66
C LEU A 4 -10.95 -1.24 4.60
N ALA A 5 -10.36 -0.23 3.97
CA ALA A 5 -10.85 0.33 2.71
C ALA A 5 -9.72 0.33 1.68
N VAL A 6 -10.09 0.43 0.40
CA VAL A 6 -9.15 0.57 -0.71
C VAL A 6 -9.41 1.91 -1.37
N ASP A 7 -8.38 2.74 -1.41
CA ASP A 7 -8.44 4.07 -2.01
C ASP A 7 -7.50 4.15 -3.21
N LEU A 8 -7.94 4.90 -4.23
CA LEU A 8 -7.06 5.36 -5.29
C LEU A 8 -6.12 6.43 -4.72
N ALA A 9 -4.83 6.32 -5.00
CA ALA A 9 -3.81 7.14 -4.37
C ALA A 9 -2.72 7.59 -5.35
N ASN A 10 -1.81 8.42 -4.84
CA ASN A 10 -0.59 8.83 -5.55
C ASN A 10 0.58 8.89 -4.56
N ASP A 11 1.79 8.79 -5.09
CA ASP A 11 3.02 8.97 -4.33
C ASP A 11 3.24 10.45 -3.97
N PRO A 12 3.96 10.73 -2.87
CA PRO A 12 4.29 12.10 -2.45
C PRO A 12 5.48 12.64 -3.26
N PHE A 13 5.27 12.89 -4.56
CA PHE A 13 6.28 13.48 -5.43
C PHE A 13 6.71 14.88 -4.97
N PHE A 14 7.92 15.31 -5.34
CA PHE A 14 8.50 16.60 -4.96
C PHE A 14 8.90 17.47 -6.17
N GLY A 15 9.08 18.77 -5.93
CA GLY A 15 9.55 19.73 -6.93
C GLY A 15 8.47 20.20 -7.90
N ARG A 16 8.88 20.92 -8.95
CA ARG A 16 7.96 21.64 -9.86
C ARG A 16 6.99 20.71 -10.62
N ALA A 17 7.35 19.44 -10.81
CA ALA A 17 6.55 18.48 -11.55
C ALA A 17 5.59 17.66 -10.65
N SER A 18 5.63 17.82 -9.32
CA SER A 18 4.93 16.91 -8.40
C SER A 18 3.43 16.82 -8.64
N GLN A 19 2.77 17.95 -8.87
CA GLN A 19 1.33 18.01 -9.09
C GLN A 19 0.94 17.27 -10.38
N MET A 20 1.70 17.46 -11.46
CA MET A 20 1.47 16.78 -12.73
C MET A 20 1.67 15.26 -12.60
N MET A 21 2.73 14.82 -11.91
CA MET A 21 2.98 13.40 -11.66
C MET A 21 1.89 12.76 -10.80
N SER A 22 1.45 13.44 -9.74
CA SER A 22 0.38 12.98 -8.85
C SER A 22 -0.95 12.83 -9.60
N GLN A 23 -1.32 13.83 -10.39
CA GLN A 23 -2.53 13.78 -11.23
C GLN A 23 -2.44 12.68 -12.29
N GLY A 24 -1.26 12.48 -12.88
CA GLY A 24 -1.03 11.40 -13.84
C GLY A 24 -1.25 10.02 -13.23
N GLN A 25 -0.72 9.77 -12.02
CA GLN A 25 -0.94 8.51 -11.30
C GLN A 25 -2.42 8.26 -11.00
N LEU A 26 -3.14 9.29 -10.52
CA LEU A 26 -4.57 9.17 -10.23
C LEU A 26 -5.38 8.91 -11.50
N ALA A 27 -5.16 9.70 -12.56
CA ALA A 27 -5.91 9.59 -13.81
C ALA A 27 -5.72 8.24 -14.51
N LYS A 28 -4.56 7.59 -14.31
CA LYS A 28 -4.22 6.28 -14.86
C LYS A 28 -4.44 5.13 -13.87
N GLU A 29 -4.93 5.40 -12.67
CA GLU A 29 -5.15 4.41 -11.62
C GLU A 29 -3.90 3.56 -11.27
N LEU A 30 -2.73 4.21 -11.21
CA LEU A 30 -1.44 3.51 -11.08
C LEU A 30 -1.10 3.07 -9.66
N LYS A 31 -1.81 3.57 -8.65
CA LYS A 31 -1.56 3.26 -7.25
C LYS A 31 -2.86 3.11 -6.48
N TYR A 32 -2.97 1.99 -5.79
CA TYR A 32 -4.02 1.74 -4.82
C TYR A 32 -3.40 1.60 -3.44
N GLU A 33 -4.06 2.15 -2.42
CA GLU A 33 -3.67 1.99 -1.02
C GLU A 33 -4.76 1.22 -0.26
N ILE A 34 -4.34 0.23 0.53
CA ILE A 34 -5.20 -0.37 1.55
C ILE A 34 -5.00 0.44 2.82
N VAL A 35 -6.08 1.02 3.31
CA VAL A 35 -6.04 1.96 4.44
C VAL A 35 -6.71 1.37 5.68
N ALA A 36 -6.17 1.74 6.85
CA ALA A 36 -6.73 1.44 8.16
C ALA A 36 -6.47 2.60 9.13
N THR A 37 -7.32 2.74 10.15
CA THR A 37 -7.13 3.71 11.23
C THR A 37 -5.95 3.29 12.13
N ILE A 38 -4.98 4.19 12.33
CA ILE A 38 -3.79 3.93 13.16
C ILE A 38 -3.77 4.85 14.39
N ALA A 39 -3.50 6.14 14.21
CA ALA A 39 -3.35 7.10 15.31
C ALA A 39 -4.55 8.07 15.42
N HIS A 40 -5.10 8.48 14.28
CA HIS A 40 -6.24 9.38 14.19
C HIS A 40 -7.38 8.69 13.43
N GLU A 41 -8.59 9.26 13.51
CA GLU A 41 -9.77 8.72 12.81
C GLU A 41 -9.60 8.68 11.29
N THR A 42 -8.81 9.60 10.71
CA THR A 42 -8.42 9.55 9.30
C THR A 42 -7.57 8.31 9.02
N PRO A 43 -8.01 7.41 8.11
CA PRO A 43 -7.25 6.22 7.76
C PRO A 43 -5.89 6.55 7.15
N ASN A 44 -4.92 5.66 7.36
CA ASN A 44 -3.59 5.73 6.76
C ASN A 44 -3.31 4.46 5.97
N ALA A 45 -2.55 4.58 4.88
CA ALA A 45 -2.11 3.43 4.09
C ALA A 45 -1.25 2.47 4.92
N ILE A 46 -1.69 1.23 5.03
CA ILE A 46 -0.96 0.11 5.63
C ILE A 46 -0.34 -0.81 4.57
N SER A 47 -0.84 -0.74 3.33
CA SER A 47 -0.30 -1.47 2.19
C SER A 47 -0.56 -0.69 0.89
N SER A 48 0.17 -0.99 -0.17
CA SER A 48 -0.07 -0.42 -1.49
C SER A 48 0.14 -1.43 -2.61
N ALA A 49 -0.64 -1.28 -3.69
CA ALA A 49 -0.41 -1.92 -4.97
C ALA A 49 -0.01 -0.84 -5.98
N ASN A 50 1.12 -1.02 -6.64
CA ASN A 50 1.69 -0.02 -7.54
C ASN A 50 1.92 -0.66 -8.91
N TYR A 51 1.39 -0.04 -9.95
CA TYR A 51 1.68 -0.36 -11.33
C TYR A 51 2.63 0.68 -11.90
N HIS A 52 3.82 0.25 -12.31
CA HIS A 52 4.90 1.16 -12.72
C HIS A 52 4.95 1.38 -14.23
N GLU A 53 3.97 0.84 -14.97
CA GLU A 53 4.00 0.73 -16.43
C GLU A 53 5.36 0.13 -16.86
N ASP A 54 6.00 0.72 -17.88
CA ASP A 54 7.30 0.35 -18.44
C ASP A 54 8.49 1.07 -17.77
N HIS A 55 8.27 1.90 -16.73
CA HIS A 55 9.31 2.75 -16.15
C HIS A 55 10.57 1.96 -15.76
N PHE A 56 10.40 0.85 -15.04
CA PHE A 56 11.50 -0.01 -14.65
C PHE A 56 12.02 -0.89 -15.80
N GLY A 57 11.16 -1.29 -16.74
CA GLY A 57 11.59 -2.02 -17.92
C GLY A 57 12.56 -1.20 -18.78
N ALA A 58 12.18 0.04 -19.09
CA ALA A 58 12.99 0.97 -19.87
C ALA A 58 14.27 1.37 -19.13
N SER A 59 14.18 1.66 -17.82
CA SER A 59 15.35 2.12 -17.04
C SER A 59 16.43 1.04 -16.88
N PHE A 60 16.03 -0.24 -16.86
CA PHE A 60 16.93 -1.37 -16.60
C PHE A 60 17.10 -2.32 -17.79
N ASN A 61 16.61 -1.96 -18.99
CA ASN A 61 16.64 -2.78 -20.20
C ASN A 61 16.04 -4.18 -20.01
N ILE A 62 14.89 -4.25 -19.32
CA ILE A 62 14.16 -5.50 -19.09
C ILE A 62 13.10 -5.65 -20.18
N THR A 63 13.05 -6.81 -20.83
CA THR A 63 12.08 -7.12 -21.89
C THR A 63 11.14 -8.27 -21.48
N ALA A 64 9.93 -8.23 -22.02
CA ALA A 64 8.95 -9.31 -21.95
C ALA A 64 8.62 -9.74 -23.39
N GLY A 65 9.41 -10.68 -23.92
CA GLY A 65 9.39 -11.00 -25.35
C GLY A 65 10.10 -9.92 -26.17
N SER A 66 9.41 -9.33 -27.15
CA SER A 66 9.93 -8.24 -27.98
C SER A 66 9.69 -6.85 -27.41
N GLU A 67 8.83 -6.72 -26.39
CA GLU A 67 8.42 -5.44 -25.82
C GLU A 67 9.19 -5.12 -24.54
N VAL A 68 9.26 -3.83 -24.19
CA VAL A 68 9.76 -3.39 -22.88
C VAL A 68 8.87 -3.96 -21.78
N ALA A 69 9.48 -4.51 -20.74
CA ALA A 69 8.73 -5.15 -19.66
C ALA A 69 7.97 -4.12 -18.83
N HIS A 70 6.71 -4.42 -18.56
CA HIS A 70 5.95 -3.74 -17.53
C HIS A 70 6.19 -4.38 -16.17
N SER A 71 6.00 -3.62 -15.09
CA SER A 71 6.14 -4.15 -13.73
C SER A 71 5.09 -3.61 -12.77
N ALA A 72 4.82 -4.38 -11.73
CA ALA A 72 3.96 -3.99 -10.62
C ALA A 72 4.52 -4.56 -9.30
N CYS A 73 4.14 -3.98 -8.18
CA CYS A 73 4.45 -4.53 -6.86
C CYS A 73 3.26 -4.42 -5.90
N PHE A 74 3.31 -5.24 -4.85
CA PHE A 74 2.46 -5.11 -3.69
C PHE A 74 3.36 -4.99 -2.46
N ALA A 75 3.18 -3.93 -1.67
CA ALA A 75 4.03 -3.62 -0.53
C ALA A 75 3.20 -3.54 0.74
N VAL A 76 3.49 -4.40 1.71
CA VAL A 76 2.86 -4.42 3.03
C VAL A 76 3.73 -3.66 4.04
N GLY A 77 3.19 -2.59 4.63
CA GLY A 77 3.82 -1.87 5.73
C GLY A 77 3.61 -2.62 7.03
N LEU A 78 4.58 -3.44 7.43
CA LEU A 78 4.47 -4.32 8.60
C LEU A 78 4.22 -3.53 9.89
N GLU A 79 4.96 -2.46 10.13
CA GLU A 79 4.83 -1.64 11.34
C GLU A 79 3.46 -0.95 11.39
N ARG A 80 3.01 -0.39 10.27
CA ARG A 80 1.69 0.26 10.20
C ARG A 80 0.56 -0.76 10.39
N THR A 81 0.71 -1.95 9.83
CA THR A 81 -0.24 -3.06 10.01
C THR A 81 -0.31 -3.50 11.47
N ALA A 82 0.85 -3.68 12.11
CA ALA A 82 0.93 -4.03 13.53
C ALA A 82 0.31 -2.95 14.42
N LEU A 83 0.61 -1.67 14.17
CA LEU A 83 0.03 -0.55 14.91
C LEU A 83 -1.49 -0.47 14.72
N ALA A 84 -2.02 -0.71 13.52
CA ALA A 84 -3.46 -0.79 13.28
C ALA A 84 -4.11 -1.93 14.07
N LEU A 85 -3.45 -3.09 14.16
CA LEU A 85 -3.94 -4.22 14.96
C LEU A 85 -3.95 -3.88 16.45
N PHE A 86 -2.87 -3.32 16.99
CA PHE A 86 -2.83 -2.87 18.39
C PHE A 86 -3.85 -1.77 18.68
N ARG A 87 -4.04 -0.81 17.78
CA ARG A 87 -5.07 0.24 17.91
C ARG A 87 -6.47 -0.35 18.03
N ARG A 88 -6.74 -1.45 17.33
CA ARG A 88 -8.05 -2.09 17.29
C ARG A 88 -8.28 -3.08 18.43
N HIS A 89 -7.28 -3.89 18.75
CA HIS A 89 -7.41 -5.04 19.65
C HIS A 89 -6.76 -4.82 21.02
N GLY A 90 -6.06 -3.69 21.23
CA GLY A 90 -5.34 -3.41 22.46
C GLY A 90 -3.97 -4.09 22.52
N ALA A 91 -3.19 -3.78 23.56
CA ALA A 91 -1.84 -4.31 23.75
C ALA A 91 -1.80 -5.71 24.37
N ASN A 92 -2.91 -6.19 24.96
CA ASN A 92 -2.98 -7.50 25.60
C ASN A 92 -3.45 -8.56 24.58
N LEU A 93 -2.54 -9.40 24.09
CA LEU A 93 -2.85 -10.42 23.08
C LEU A 93 -3.88 -11.46 23.54
N THR A 94 -4.04 -11.69 24.86
CA THR A 94 -5.02 -12.66 25.36
C THR A 94 -6.46 -12.18 25.22
N GLU A 95 -6.66 -10.88 24.97
CA GLU A 95 -7.97 -10.26 24.71
C GLU A 95 -8.31 -10.19 23.22
N TRP A 96 -7.38 -10.58 22.34
CA TRP A 96 -7.61 -10.53 20.90
C TRP A 96 -8.58 -11.63 20.46
N PRO A 97 -9.33 -11.43 19.36
CA PRO A 97 -10.17 -12.48 18.79
C PRO A 97 -9.34 -13.71 18.41
N ALA A 98 -9.78 -14.90 18.82
CA ALA A 98 -9.05 -16.16 18.61
C ALA A 98 -8.63 -16.39 17.15
N GLU A 99 -9.52 -16.08 16.19
CA GLU A 99 -9.21 -16.21 14.75
C GLU A 99 -8.02 -15.32 14.33
N VAL A 100 -7.87 -14.12 14.90
CA VAL A 100 -6.77 -13.21 14.57
C VAL A 100 -5.46 -13.76 15.11
N VAL A 101 -5.47 -14.24 16.35
CA VAL A 101 -4.32 -14.86 17.03
C VAL A 101 -3.86 -16.10 16.27
N GLU A 102 -4.79 -17.00 15.92
CA GLU A 102 -4.52 -18.22 15.15
C GLU A 102 -3.91 -17.91 13.77
N ARG A 103 -4.48 -16.96 13.02
CA ARG A 103 -3.95 -16.57 11.70
C ARG A 103 -2.56 -15.95 11.75
N LEU A 104 -2.22 -15.28 12.84
CA LEU A 104 -0.91 -14.66 13.03
C LEU A 104 0.11 -15.61 13.67
N GLY A 105 -0.33 -16.76 14.20
CA GLY A 105 0.53 -17.73 14.88
C GLY A 105 1.18 -17.18 16.14
N ILE A 106 0.49 -16.28 16.84
CA ILE A 106 0.94 -15.65 18.10
C ILE A 106 0.18 -16.18 19.32
#